data_AF-A0A6J4VDJ8-F1
#
_entry.id   AF-A0A6J4VDJ8-F1
#
_cell.length_a   1.000
_cell.length_b   1.000
_cell.length_c   1.000
_cell.angle_alpha   90.00
_cell.angle_beta   90.00
_cell.angle_gamma   90.00
#
_symmetry.space_group_name_H-M   'P 1'
#
loop_
_entity.id
_entity.type
_entity.pdbx_description
1 polymer ?
#
loop_
_entity_poly.entity_id
_entity_poly.type
_entity_poly.pdbx_seq_one_letter_code
_entity_poly.pdbx_strand_id
1 'polypeptide(L)'
;MLPAGQLACLYDQYVAAVRRGDEEIADAFAAWLGEFWDAGPAEPKSPPSAISLLGGIGRGVRWYQTETMVLGYVRGWPRRGCYQVPVAELAANAARVAVAA
;
A
#
# COMPACT_ATOMS: atom_id res chain seq x y z
N MET A 1 -10.93 -6.02 -9.89
CA MET A 1 -9.53 -5.92 -9.42
C MET A 1 -9.48 -6.41 -7.98
N LEU A 2 -8.49 -7.22 -7.59
CA LEU A 2 -8.36 -7.66 -6.19
C LEU A 2 -7.87 -6.49 -5.32
N PRO A 3 -8.32 -6.37 -4.05
CA PRO A 3 -7.87 -5.35 -3.10
C PRO A 3 -6.35 -5.14 -3.05
N ALA A 4 -5.56 -6.20 -3.01
CA ALA A 4 -4.09 -6.06 -3.02
C ALA A 4 -3.56 -5.43 -4.32
N GLY A 5 -4.16 -5.76 -5.48
CA GLY A 5 -3.80 -5.16 -6.76
C GLY A 5 -4.21 -3.68 -6.84
N GLN A 6 -5.35 -3.34 -6.26
CA GLN A 6 -5.80 -1.95 -6.16
C GLN A 6 -4.85 -1.11 -5.31
N LEU A 7 -4.47 -1.61 -4.12
CA LEU A 7 -3.53 -0.91 -3.26
C LEU A 7 -2.14 -0.81 -3.91
N ALA A 8 -1.67 -1.85 -4.60
CA ALA A 8 -0.41 -1.81 -5.34
C ALA A 8 -0.43 -0.71 -6.43
N CYS A 9 -1.54 -0.59 -7.16
CA CYS A 9 -1.70 0.44 -8.19
C CYS A 9 -1.69 1.86 -7.60
N LEU A 10 -2.43 2.10 -6.51
CA LEU A 10 -2.41 3.39 -5.80
C LEU A 10 -1.01 3.72 -5.27
N TYR A 11 -0.32 2.72 -4.71
CA TYR A 11 1.03 2.90 -4.23
C TYR A 11 2.02 3.25 -5.35
N ASP A 12 1.91 2.61 -6.51
CA ASP A 12 2.76 2.91 -7.67
C ASP A 12 2.47 4.31 -8.23
N GLN A 13 1.21 4.75 -8.22
CA GLN A 13 0.81 6.12 -8.58
C GLN A 13 1.41 7.14 -7.60
N TYR A 14 1.35 6.86 -6.30
CA TYR A 14 2.00 7.66 -5.26
C TYR A 14 3.51 7.77 -5.50
N VAL A 15 4.22 6.66 -5.73
CA VAL A 15 5.66 6.67 -6.02
C VAL A 15 5.96 7.50 -7.27
N ALA A 16 5.11 7.41 -8.30
CA ALA A 16 5.26 8.22 -9.50
C ALA A 16 5.01 9.72 -9.25
N ALA A 17 4.04 10.07 -8.40
CA ALA A 17 3.76 11.45 -8.00
C ALA A 17 4.94 12.08 -7.25
N VAL A 18 5.49 11.37 -6.25
CA VAL A 18 6.70 11.79 -5.52
C VAL A 18 7.86 12.06 -6.49
N ARG A 19 8.06 11.18 -7.48
CA ARG A 19 9.14 11.34 -8.47
C ARG A 19 8.93 12.53 -9.41
N ARG A 20 7.69 12.95 -9.64
CA ARG A 20 7.35 14.13 -10.44
C ARG A 20 7.40 15.43 -9.63
N GLY A 21 7.52 15.37 -8.30
CA GLY A 21 7.42 16.53 -7.42
C GLY A 21 5.98 16.99 -7.17
N ASP A 22 5.00 16.10 -7.35
CA ASP A 22 3.58 16.36 -7.06
C ASP A 22 3.31 16.03 -5.58
N GLU A 23 3.72 16.94 -4.70
CA GLU A 23 3.80 16.72 -3.25
C GLU A 23 2.41 16.65 -2.60
N GLU A 24 1.42 17.41 -3.07
CA GLU A 24 0.08 17.44 -2.46
C GLU A 24 -0.63 16.09 -2.55
N ILE A 25 -0.62 15.48 -3.75
CA ILE A 25 -1.22 14.15 -3.96
C ILE A 25 -0.41 13.08 -3.21
N ALA A 26 0.92 13.23 -3.17
CA ALA A 26 1.78 12.28 -2.51
C ALA A 26 1.58 12.26 -0.98
N ASP A 27 1.47 13.43 -0.36
CA ASP A 27 1.37 13.60 1.08
C ASP A 27 0.04 13.04 1.62
N ALA A 28 -1.07 13.30 0.93
CA ALA A 28 -2.39 12.81 1.36
C ALA A 28 -2.44 11.27 1.38
N PHE A 29 -1.91 10.61 0.34
CA PHE A 29 -1.86 9.15 0.29
C PHE A 29 -0.86 8.59 1.31
N ALA A 30 0.31 9.21 1.47
CA ALA A 30 1.32 8.77 2.44
C ALA A 30 0.82 8.87 3.88
N ALA A 31 0.10 9.95 4.23
CA ALA A 31 -0.51 10.14 5.53
C ALA A 31 -1.55 9.04 5.83
N TRP A 32 -2.50 8.85 4.91
CA TRP A 32 -3.52 7.80 5.03
C TRP A 32 -2.90 6.41 5.16
N LEU A 33 -1.94 6.05 4.29
CA LEU A 33 -1.32 4.73 4.33
C LEU A 33 -0.49 4.53 5.62
N GLY A 34 0.12 5.61 6.12
CA GLY A 34 0.90 5.62 7.36
C GLY A 34 0.09 5.26 8.60
N GLU A 35 -1.20 5.57 8.64
CA GLU A 35 -2.11 5.19 9.75
C GLU A 35 -2.21 3.67 9.92
N PHE A 36 -1.95 2.91 8.87
CA PHE A 36 -2.04 1.45 8.86
C PHE A 36 -0.69 0.77 9.07
N TRP A 37 0.37 1.50 9.40
CA TRP A 37 1.67 0.90 9.72
C TRP A 37 1.74 0.48 11.19
N ASP A 38 1.89 -0.82 11.44
CA ASP A 38 2.02 -1.33 12.80
C ASP A 38 2.89 -2.60 12.85
N ALA A 39 3.25 -3.04 14.05
CA ALA A 39 3.85 -4.33 14.33
C ALA A 39 2.87 -5.46 13.95
N GLY A 40 2.85 -5.81 12.68
CA GLY A 40 2.03 -6.89 12.14
C GLY A 40 2.66 -8.28 12.27
N PRO A 41 1.95 -9.32 11.80
CA PRO A 41 2.43 -10.69 11.82
C PRO A 41 3.68 -10.87 10.96
N ALA A 42 4.31 -12.05 11.05
CA ALA A 42 5.40 -12.39 10.16
C ALA A 42 4.93 -12.44 8.69
N GLU A 43 5.81 -12.05 7.77
CA GLU A 43 5.53 -12.09 6.32
C GLU A 43 5.11 -13.51 5.88
N PRO A 44 3.99 -13.65 5.15
CA PRO A 44 3.55 -14.95 4.65
C PRO A 44 4.58 -15.57 3.70
N LYS A 45 4.73 -16.90 3.78
CA LYS A 45 5.60 -17.68 2.86
C LYS A 45 4.98 -17.94 1.49
N SER A 46 3.68 -17.70 1.33
CA SER A 46 2.99 -17.82 0.05
C SER A 46 3.48 -16.76 -0.94
N PRO A 47 3.24 -16.92 -2.25
CA PRO A 47 3.41 -15.82 -3.19
C PRO A 47 2.55 -14.61 -2.81
N PRO A 48 3.04 -13.37 -2.98
CA PRO A 48 2.22 -12.18 -2.80
C PRO A 48 1.15 -12.07 -3.88
N SER A 49 0.01 -11.47 -3.53
CA SER A 49 -1.09 -11.20 -4.45
C SER A 49 -0.77 -10.08 -5.43
N ALA A 50 0.06 -9.12 -5.04
CA ALA A 50 0.56 -8.05 -5.89
C ALA A 50 1.92 -7.54 -5.41
N ILE A 51 2.67 -6.83 -6.27
CA ILE A 51 3.99 -6.28 -5.94
C ILE A 51 4.10 -4.86 -6.51
N SER A 52 4.49 -3.90 -5.67
CA SER A 52 4.91 -2.57 -6.09
C SER A 52 6.44 -2.54 -6.15
N LEU A 53 7.04 -2.69 -7.34
CA LEU A 53 8.48 -2.92 -7.51
C LEU A 53 9.35 -1.73 -7.09
N LEU A 54 8.87 -0.51 -7.32
CA LEU A 54 9.63 0.72 -7.10
C LEU A 54 9.41 1.33 -5.70
N GLY A 55 8.52 0.72 -4.91
CA GLY A 55 8.14 1.18 -3.59
C GLY A 55 9.16 0.89 -2.48
N GLY A 56 8.92 1.45 -1.29
CA GLY A 56 9.75 1.18 -0.10
C GLY A 56 11.23 1.55 -0.29
N ILE A 57 11.50 2.74 -0.85
CA ILE A 57 12.86 3.22 -1.14
C ILE A 57 13.59 2.26 -2.12
N GLY A 58 12.89 1.79 -3.16
CA GLY A 58 13.44 0.92 -4.20
C GLY A 58 13.60 -0.56 -3.80
N ARG A 59 13.15 -0.95 -2.60
CA ARG A 59 13.19 -2.35 -2.14
C ARG A 59 12.04 -3.19 -2.72
N GLY A 60 10.95 -2.52 -3.03
CA GLY A 60 9.67 -3.10 -3.39
C GLY A 60 8.80 -3.42 -2.18
N VAL A 61 7.49 -3.34 -2.39
CA VAL A 61 6.47 -3.74 -1.40
C VAL A 61 5.72 -4.95 -1.92
N ARG A 62 5.60 -5.98 -1.09
CA ARG A 62 4.83 -7.20 -1.37
C ARG A 62 3.49 -7.12 -0.68
N TRP A 63 2.43 -7.23 -1.46
CA TRP A 63 1.06 -7.12 -0.98
C TRP A 63 0.42 -8.50 -0.91
N TYR A 64 -0.09 -8.84 0.27
CA TYR A 64 -0.83 -10.06 0.55
C TYR A 64 -2.26 -9.69 0.87
N GLN A 65 -3.19 -10.60 0.61
CA GLN A 65 -4.60 -10.36 0.85
C GLN A 65 -5.21 -11.48 1.69
N THR A 66 -6.05 -11.08 2.63
CA THR A 66 -7.07 -11.92 3.27
C THR A 66 -8.46 -11.41 2.86
N GLU A 67 -9.52 -12.01 3.38
CA GLU A 67 -10.89 -11.53 3.13
C GLU A 67 -11.12 -10.10 3.65
N THR A 68 -10.46 -9.73 4.74
CA THR A 68 -10.72 -8.47 5.46
C THR A 68 -9.57 -7.47 5.42
N MET A 69 -8.36 -7.90 5.06
CA MET A 69 -7.15 -7.09 5.13
C MET A 69 -6.26 -7.23 3.90
N VAL A 70 -5.53 -6.16 3.60
CA VAL A 70 -4.37 -6.16 2.71
C VAL A 70 -3.12 -5.88 3.55
N LEU A 71 -2.15 -6.80 3.50
CA LEU A 71 -0.90 -6.70 4.24
C LEU A 71 0.25 -6.30 3.30
N GLY A 72 0.99 -5.25 3.64
CA GLY A 72 2.10 -4.73 2.84
C GLY A 72 3.45 -4.85 3.52
N TYR A 73 4.33 -5.72 3.01
CA TYR A 73 5.67 -5.92 3.54
C TYR A 73 6.72 -5.26 2.66
N VAL A 74 7.54 -4.41 3.26
CA VAL A 74 8.70 -3.82 2.57
C VAL A 74 9.83 -4.84 2.55
N ARG A 75 10.29 -5.19 1.35
CA ARG A 75 11.27 -6.26 1.17
C ARG A 75 12.58 -5.95 1.89
N GLY A 76 13.11 -6.92 2.62
CA GLY A 76 14.36 -6.76 3.34
C GLY A 76 14.24 -5.86 4.58
N TRP A 77 13.02 -5.61 5.06
CA TRP A 77 12.77 -4.91 6.32
C TRP A 77 12.05 -5.79 7.37
N PRO A 78 12.62 -6.94 7.75
CA PRO A 78 11.91 -8.01 8.48
C PRO A 78 11.60 -7.72 9.96
N ARG A 79 11.88 -6.53 10.49
CA ARG A 79 11.79 -6.22 11.93
C ARG A 79 11.07 -4.92 12.29
N ARG A 80 10.33 -4.30 11.36
CA ARG A 80 9.72 -2.97 11.62
C ARG A 80 8.21 -2.86 11.39
N GLY A 81 7.52 -3.97 11.16
CA GLY A 81 6.08 -3.99 10.95
C GLY A 81 5.70 -4.17 9.48
N CYS A 82 4.42 -3.97 9.21
CA CYS A 82 3.85 -4.00 7.87
C CYS A 82 2.63 -3.08 7.80
N TYR A 83 2.26 -2.70 6.58
CA TYR A 83 0.97 -2.05 6.37
C TYR A 83 -0.15 -3.06 6.59
N GLN A 84 -1.18 -2.70 7.33
CA GLN A 84 -2.35 -3.52 7.64
C GLN A 84 -3.62 -2.76 7.27
N VAL A 85 -3.96 -2.73 5.99
CA VAL A 85 -5.05 -1.91 5.47
C VAL A 85 -6.35 -2.74 5.42
N PRO A 86 -7.41 -2.35 6.14
CA PRO A 86 -8.72 -2.99 6.00
C PRO A 86 -9.26 -2.82 4.58
N VAL A 87 -9.83 -3.88 4.01
CA VAL A 87 -10.43 -3.82 2.66
C VAL A 87 -11.53 -2.76 2.57
N ALA A 88 -12.28 -2.54 3.67
CA ALA A 88 -13.30 -1.51 3.76
C ALA A 88 -12.72 -0.08 3.65
N GLU A 89 -11.57 0.18 4.27
CA GLU A 89 -10.90 1.49 4.21
C GLU A 89 -10.34 1.76 2.81
N LEU A 90 -9.82 0.72 2.13
CA LEU A 90 -9.38 0.83 0.75
C LEU A 90 -10.52 1.20 -0.20
N ALA A 91 -11.70 0.60 0.00
CA ALA A 91 -12.90 0.94 -0.78
C ALA A 91 -13.36 2.38 -0.52
N ALA A 92 -13.35 2.82 0.74
CA ALA A 92 -13.70 4.19 1.11
C ALA A 92 -12.71 5.22 0.52
N ASN A 93 -11.42 4.93 0.53
CA ASN A 93 -10.40 5.78 -0.08
C ASN A 93 -10.63 5.94 -1.59
N ALA A 94 -10.87 4.82 -2.29
CA ALA A 94 -11.15 4.85 -3.72
C ALA A 94 -12.41 5.65 -4.08
N ALA A 95 -13.46 5.55 -3.26
CA ALA A 95 -14.67 6.34 -3.44
C ALA A 95 -14.43 7.85 -3.26
N ARG A 96 -13.59 8.26 -2.30
CA ARG A 96 -13.23 9.67 -2.09
C ARG A 96 -12.48 10.25 -3.30
N VAL A 97 -11.55 9.50 -3.87
CA VAL A 97 -10.79 9.92 -5.06
C VAL A 97 -11.70 10.03 -6.29
N ALA A 98 -12.64 9.09 -6.48
CA ALA A 98 -13.56 9.11 -7.61
C ALA A 98 -14.56 10.28 -7.60
N VAL A 99 -14.91 10.80 -6.41
CA VAL A 99 -15.80 11.98 -6.27
C VAL A 99 -15.05 13.29 -6.49
N ALA A 100 -13.71 13.29 -6.37
CA ALA A 100 -12.87 14.47 -6.55
C ALA A 100 -12.38 14.69 -8.00
N ALA A 101 -12.70 13.76 -8.92
CA ALA A 101 -12.32 13.78 -10.34
C ALA A 101 -13.51 14.16 -11.24
#